data_AF-X1QYV3-F1
#
_entry.id   AF-X1QYV3-F1
#
_cell.length_a   1.000
_cell.length_b   1.000
_cell.length_c   1.000
_cell.angle_alpha   90.00
_cell.angle_beta   90.00
_cell.angle_gamma   90.00
#
_symmetry.space_group_name_H-M   'P 1'
#
loop_
_entity.id
_entity.type
_entity.pdbx_description
1 polymer ?
#
loop_
_entity_poly.entity_id
_entity_poly.type
_entity_poly.pdbx_seq_one_letter_code
_entity_poly.pdbx_strand_id
1 'polypeptide(L)'
;MAQKFGGPVMLCAAAEESKEDFLDGRGDAYCGMLNASYNLNLRKVNAHIPEYPVGIAPEIADMIKDFIPVARVIIGLKNLKLFSFGPRPQDFLVCNAPIKPLFDLGVEIMENSELDLYDIFLKAKDDPAVETVEKEMAAELGAGNTYPELLKKLAQYEVALIKFYEDNLGASEFGVFANKCWPAFESYFGFVPCFVNSRLASKGIPVACEVDIYGALSEYIAAAATEFPVTLLDLNN
;
A
#
# COMPACT_ATOMS: atom_id res chain seq x y z
N MET A 1 -27.74 9.35 1.90
CA MET A 1 -27.01 8.42 1.02
C MET A 1 -25.62 8.13 1.56
N ALA A 2 -24.73 9.13 1.67
CA ALA A 2 -23.37 8.99 2.21
C ALA A 2 -23.27 8.14 3.49
N GLN A 3 -24.11 8.40 4.50
CA GLN A 3 -24.12 7.65 5.77
C GLN A 3 -24.38 6.13 5.61
N LYS A 4 -25.07 5.71 4.54
CA LYS A 4 -25.41 4.31 4.29
C LYS A 4 -24.43 3.63 3.31
N PHE A 5 -23.50 4.38 2.73
CA PHE A 5 -22.51 3.85 1.80
C PHE A 5 -21.27 3.39 2.58
N GLY A 6 -20.85 2.14 2.38
CA GLY A 6 -19.71 1.56 3.10
C GLY A 6 -18.33 1.96 2.57
N GLY A 7 -18.29 2.61 1.40
CA GLY A 7 -17.06 3.00 0.71
C GLY A 7 -16.66 4.46 0.92
N PRO A 8 -15.57 4.89 0.26
CA PRO A 8 -15.15 6.29 0.24
C PRO A 8 -16.21 7.17 -0.44
N VAL A 9 -16.51 8.33 0.15
CA VAL A 9 -17.55 9.25 -0.34
C VAL A 9 -16.92 10.56 -0.77
N MET A 10 -17.29 11.06 -1.94
CA MET A 10 -17.08 12.45 -2.36
C MET A 10 -18.44 13.15 -2.52
N LEU A 11 -18.52 14.43 -2.16
CA LEU A 11 -19.65 15.30 -2.50
C LEU A 11 -19.19 16.44 -3.41
N CYS A 12 -19.94 16.63 -4.49
CA CYS A 12 -19.90 17.80 -5.37
C CYS A 12 -21.33 18.13 -5.81
N ALA A 13 -21.55 19.31 -6.36
CA ALA A 13 -22.82 19.73 -6.93
C ALA A 13 -22.67 20.17 -8.38
N ALA A 14 -23.68 19.85 -9.19
CA ALA A 14 -23.80 20.39 -10.53
C ALA A 14 -24.27 21.83 -10.44
N ALA A 15 -23.54 22.73 -11.10
CA ALA A 15 -23.99 24.09 -11.34
C ALA A 15 -25.23 24.08 -12.24
N GLU A 16 -26.07 25.10 -12.09
CA GLU A 16 -27.21 25.32 -12.97
C GLU A 16 -26.75 25.60 -14.41
N GLU A 17 -27.34 24.91 -15.39
CA GLU A 17 -26.97 25.04 -16.81
C GLU A 17 -27.30 26.42 -17.38
N SER A 18 -28.33 27.07 -16.86
CA SER A 18 -28.68 28.45 -17.18
C SER A 18 -29.07 29.21 -15.91
N LYS A 19 -28.81 30.51 -15.93
CA LYS A 19 -29.23 31.47 -14.90
C LYS A 19 -30.58 32.11 -15.21
N GLU A 20 -31.22 31.68 -16.30
CA GLU A 20 -32.43 32.32 -16.85
C GLU A 20 -33.68 32.03 -16.01
N ASP A 21 -33.68 30.90 -15.28
CA ASP A 21 -34.83 30.45 -14.48
C ASP A 21 -34.81 30.93 -13.01
N PHE A 22 -33.78 31.67 -12.59
CA PHE A 22 -33.63 32.17 -11.22
C PHE A 22 -33.68 33.70 -11.14
N LEU A 23 -34.36 34.23 -10.12
CA LEU A 23 -34.37 35.67 -9.79
C LEU A 23 -32.93 36.19 -9.68
N ASP A 24 -32.59 37.16 -10.53
CA ASP A 24 -31.29 37.84 -10.62
C ASP A 24 -30.07 36.95 -10.98
N GLY A 25 -30.29 35.79 -11.61
CA GLY A 25 -29.21 34.93 -12.10
C GLY A 25 -28.36 34.27 -11.01
N ARG A 26 -28.98 34.00 -9.85
CA ARG A 26 -28.38 33.29 -8.73
C ARG A 26 -28.52 31.78 -8.92
N GLY A 27 -27.47 31.03 -8.62
CA GLY A 27 -27.51 29.56 -8.53
C GLY A 27 -27.65 29.11 -7.07
N ASP A 28 -28.35 28.01 -6.84
CA ASP A 28 -28.63 27.43 -5.52
C ASP A 28 -27.68 26.26 -5.18
N ALA A 29 -26.97 25.70 -6.16
CA ALA A 29 -26.04 24.57 -5.99
C ALA A 29 -25.01 24.81 -4.86
N TYR A 30 -24.44 26.01 -4.79
CA TYR A 30 -23.48 26.36 -3.73
C TYR A 30 -24.13 26.43 -2.34
N CYS A 31 -25.32 27.01 -2.23
CA CYS A 31 -26.07 27.03 -0.98
C CYS A 31 -26.40 25.59 -0.52
N GLY A 32 -26.79 24.73 -1.46
CA GLY A 32 -26.99 23.30 -1.24
C GLY A 32 -25.73 22.61 -0.71
N MET A 33 -24.56 22.87 -1.29
CA MET A 33 -23.28 22.33 -0.82
C MET A 33 -22.91 22.79 0.59
N LEU A 34 -23.14 24.06 0.93
CA LEU A 34 -22.92 24.55 2.30
C LEU A 34 -23.82 23.82 3.31
N ASN A 35 -25.10 23.65 2.97
CA ASN A 35 -26.04 22.93 3.82
C ASN A 35 -25.66 21.44 3.93
N ALA A 36 -25.26 20.80 2.84
CA ALA A 36 -24.83 19.41 2.82
C ALA A 36 -23.56 19.19 3.67
N SER A 37 -22.56 20.08 3.55
CA SER A 37 -21.32 20.04 4.34
C SER A 37 -21.61 20.17 5.84
N TYR A 38 -22.48 21.13 6.22
CA TYR A 38 -22.92 21.26 7.61
C TYR A 38 -23.60 19.98 8.14
N ASN A 39 -24.46 19.38 7.31
CA ASN A 39 -25.15 18.13 7.61
C ASN A 39 -24.22 16.92 7.77
N LEU A 40 -23.10 16.86 7.02
CA LEU A 40 -22.08 15.82 7.18
C LEU A 40 -21.43 15.90 8.56
N ASN A 41 -21.01 17.10 8.97
CA ASN A 41 -20.37 17.32 10.26
C ASN A 41 -21.29 16.97 11.44
N LEU A 42 -22.56 17.40 11.38
CA LEU A 42 -23.56 17.05 12.40
C LEU A 42 -23.74 15.53 12.57
N ARG A 43 -23.60 14.76 11.49
CA ARG A 43 -23.76 13.31 11.49
C ARG A 43 -22.44 12.55 11.61
N LYS A 44 -21.31 13.26 11.76
CA LYS A 44 -19.95 12.69 11.81
C LYS A 44 -19.67 11.77 10.60
N VAL A 45 -20.15 12.16 9.43
CA VAL A 45 -19.91 11.42 8.18
C VAL A 45 -18.73 12.06 7.46
N ASN A 46 -17.66 11.30 7.28
CA ASN A 46 -16.50 11.74 6.52
C ASN A 46 -16.78 11.62 5.02
N ALA A 47 -16.61 12.71 4.29
CA ALA A 47 -16.64 12.75 2.85
C ALA A 47 -15.61 13.75 2.33
N HIS A 48 -14.99 13.45 1.20
CA HIS A 48 -14.15 14.39 0.49
C HIS A 48 -15.03 15.46 -0.19
N ILE A 49 -14.65 16.72 -0.03
CA ILE A 49 -15.26 17.86 -0.71
C ILE A 49 -14.12 18.56 -1.46
N PRO A 50 -14.16 18.63 -2.80
CA PRO A 50 -13.19 19.38 -3.58
C PRO A 50 -13.15 20.86 -3.15
N GLU A 51 -12.01 21.54 -3.38
CA GLU A 51 -11.85 22.96 -3.03
C GLU A 51 -12.92 23.84 -3.70
N TYR A 52 -13.24 23.54 -4.95
CA TYR A 52 -14.34 24.14 -5.71
C TYR A 52 -15.39 23.05 -6.03
N PRO A 53 -16.33 22.75 -5.11
CA PRO A 53 -17.17 21.55 -5.22
C PRO A 53 -18.43 21.78 -6.06
N VAL A 54 -18.54 22.90 -6.77
CA VAL A 54 -19.66 23.22 -7.66
C VAL A 54 -19.09 23.49 -9.04
N GLY A 55 -19.56 22.76 -10.04
CA GLY A 55 -19.05 22.89 -11.39
C GLY A 55 -20.03 22.42 -12.45
N ILE A 56 -19.69 22.68 -13.70
CA ILE A 56 -20.39 22.09 -14.86
C ILE A 56 -19.93 20.64 -15.08
N ALA A 57 -20.63 19.90 -15.96
CA ALA A 57 -20.38 18.47 -16.14
C ALA A 57 -18.89 18.09 -16.41
N PRO A 58 -18.13 18.80 -17.26
CA PRO A 58 -16.70 18.52 -17.43
C PRO A 58 -15.87 18.70 -16.16
N GLU A 59 -16.14 19.76 -15.40
CA GLU A 59 -15.41 20.07 -14.16
C GLU A 59 -15.73 19.03 -13.07
N ILE A 60 -16.99 18.60 -12.97
CA ILE A 60 -17.38 17.50 -12.06
C ILE A 60 -16.66 16.20 -12.46
N ALA A 61 -16.54 15.92 -13.75
CA ALA A 61 -15.81 14.74 -14.21
C ALA A 61 -14.34 14.78 -13.77
N ASP A 62 -13.70 15.95 -13.82
CA ASP A 62 -12.34 16.15 -13.32
C ASP A 62 -12.27 15.97 -11.79
N MET A 63 -13.23 16.52 -11.02
CA MET A 63 -13.31 16.29 -9.57
C MET A 63 -13.42 14.81 -9.21
N ILE A 64 -14.26 14.07 -9.96
CA ILE A 64 -14.40 12.62 -9.78
C ILE A 64 -13.06 11.93 -10.08
N LYS A 65 -12.40 12.32 -11.18
CA LYS A 65 -11.11 11.77 -11.59
C LYS A 65 -10.04 11.96 -10.51
N ASP A 66 -9.98 13.14 -9.89
CA ASP A 66 -9.04 13.44 -8.81
C ASP A 66 -9.35 12.65 -7.53
N PHE A 67 -10.61 12.25 -7.33
CA PHE A 67 -11.00 11.43 -6.18
C PHE A 67 -10.71 9.93 -6.36
N ILE A 68 -10.56 9.43 -7.60
CA ILE A 68 -10.25 8.02 -7.88
C ILE A 68 -9.04 7.52 -7.07
N PRO A 69 -7.85 8.16 -7.09
CA PRO A 69 -6.70 7.68 -6.32
C PRO A 69 -6.96 7.68 -4.81
N VAL A 70 -7.69 8.68 -4.28
CA VAL A 70 -8.07 8.73 -2.86
C VAL A 70 -8.97 7.56 -2.49
N ALA A 71 -9.98 7.29 -3.32
CA ALA A 71 -10.88 6.16 -3.13
C ALA A 71 -10.12 4.82 -3.18
N ARG A 72 -9.18 4.67 -4.14
CA ARG A 72 -8.36 3.47 -4.28
C ARG A 72 -7.51 3.21 -3.03
N VAL A 73 -6.85 4.24 -2.50
CA VAL A 73 -6.06 4.13 -1.26
C VAL A 73 -6.94 3.70 -0.09
N ILE A 74 -8.10 4.33 0.12
CA ILE A 74 -9.00 4.01 1.23
C ILE A 74 -9.51 2.55 1.13
N ILE A 75 -9.85 2.10 -0.06
CA ILE A 75 -10.31 0.72 -0.30
C ILE A 75 -9.15 -0.27 -0.10
N GLY A 76 -7.96 0.04 -0.62
CA GLY A 76 -6.78 -0.81 -0.47
C GLY A 76 -6.42 -1.01 1.00
N LEU A 77 -6.34 0.07 1.77
CA LEU A 77 -6.01 0.02 3.20
C LEU A 77 -6.99 -0.83 4.02
N LYS A 78 -8.29 -0.72 3.77
CA LYS A 78 -9.31 -1.53 4.48
C LYS A 78 -9.20 -3.03 4.19
N ASN A 79 -8.53 -3.41 3.11
CA ASN A 79 -8.31 -4.79 2.69
C ASN A 79 -6.84 -5.19 2.76
N LEU A 80 -6.00 -4.40 3.45
CA LEU A 80 -4.56 -4.62 3.56
C LEU A 80 -4.22 -5.42 4.82
N LYS A 81 -3.31 -6.40 4.65
CA LYS A 81 -2.60 -7.05 5.75
C LYS A 81 -1.10 -6.73 5.69
N LEU A 82 -0.54 -6.33 6.82
CA LEU A 82 0.90 -6.13 6.94
C LEU A 82 1.53 -7.33 7.65
N PHE A 83 2.50 -7.96 6.99
CA PHE A 83 3.32 -9.02 7.58
C PHE A 83 4.62 -8.41 8.09
N SER A 84 4.91 -8.51 9.38
CA SER A 84 6.19 -8.07 9.92
C SER A 84 7.03 -9.25 10.40
N PHE A 85 8.33 -9.18 10.17
CA PHE A 85 9.32 -10.17 10.61
C PHE A 85 10.44 -9.47 11.36
N GLY A 86 10.38 -9.51 12.69
CA GLY A 86 11.22 -8.73 13.58
C GLY A 86 11.86 -9.52 14.73
N PRO A 87 12.34 -8.85 15.79
CA PRO A 87 12.03 -7.46 16.17
C PRO A 87 12.81 -6.41 15.38
N ARG A 88 12.31 -5.17 15.37
CA ARG A 88 13.00 -3.97 14.89
C ARG A 88 14.40 -3.85 15.51
N PRO A 89 15.44 -3.50 14.76
CA PRO A 89 16.75 -3.22 15.34
C PRO A 89 16.70 -2.05 16.35
N GLN A 90 17.46 -2.15 17.44
CA GLN A 90 17.35 -1.22 18.58
C GLN A 90 17.47 0.25 18.16
N ASP A 91 18.48 0.58 17.34
CA ASP A 91 18.84 1.96 17.00
C ASP A 91 17.90 2.61 15.95
N PHE A 92 17.03 1.82 15.31
CA PHE A 92 16.11 2.30 14.28
C PHE A 92 14.82 2.86 14.89
N LEU A 93 14.92 3.86 15.76
CA LEU A 93 13.76 4.38 16.52
C LEU A 93 12.65 4.92 15.59
N VAL A 94 13.03 5.40 14.41
CA VAL A 94 12.12 5.90 13.37
C VAL A 94 11.17 4.82 12.84
N CYS A 95 11.55 3.54 12.93
CA CYS A 95 10.73 2.40 12.53
C CYS A 95 9.83 1.90 13.67
N ASN A 96 9.71 2.64 14.79
CA ASN A 96 8.81 2.26 15.87
C ASN A 96 7.35 2.32 15.39
N ALA A 97 6.60 1.25 15.65
CA ALA A 97 5.26 1.09 15.10
C ALA A 97 4.23 0.70 16.18
N PRO A 98 3.56 1.67 16.83
CA PRO A 98 2.33 1.38 17.57
C PRO A 98 1.28 0.75 16.65
N ILE A 99 0.70 -0.39 17.01
CA ILE A 99 -0.23 -1.11 16.12
C ILE A 99 -1.65 -0.52 16.09
N LYS A 100 -2.06 0.22 17.13
CA LYS A 100 -3.45 0.74 17.26
C LYS A 100 -3.90 1.61 16.07
N PRO A 101 -3.07 2.56 15.55
CA PRO A 101 -3.46 3.35 14.39
C PRO A 101 -3.65 2.53 13.10
N LEU A 102 -3.00 1.36 12.96
CA LEU A 102 -3.23 0.48 11.81
C LEU A 102 -4.67 -0.04 11.82
N PHE A 103 -5.14 -0.51 12.96
CA PHE A 103 -6.53 -0.95 13.13
C PHE A 103 -7.54 0.18 12.94
N ASP A 104 -7.20 1.41 13.31
CA ASP A 104 -8.06 2.58 13.05
C ASP A 104 -8.21 2.89 11.55
N LEU A 105 -7.21 2.51 10.75
CA LEU A 105 -7.23 2.58 9.28
C LEU A 105 -7.89 1.35 8.63
N GLY A 106 -8.22 0.32 9.41
CA GLY A 106 -8.74 -0.96 8.90
C GLY A 106 -7.65 -1.89 8.36
N VAL A 107 -6.38 -1.65 8.70
CA VAL A 107 -5.24 -2.47 8.29
C VAL A 107 -5.04 -3.57 9.33
N GLU A 108 -4.96 -4.82 8.86
CA GLU A 108 -4.54 -5.94 9.71
C GLU A 108 -3.01 -6.03 9.79
N ILE A 109 -2.50 -6.59 10.88
CA ILE A 109 -1.08 -6.85 11.04
C ILE A 109 -0.85 -8.24 11.64
N MET A 110 0.13 -8.96 11.09
CA MET A 110 0.63 -10.23 11.58
C MET A 110 2.12 -10.06 11.91
N GLU A 111 2.44 -10.11 13.20
CA GLU A 111 3.80 -9.98 13.70
C GLU A 111 4.43 -11.37 13.88
N ASN A 112 5.58 -11.58 13.24
CA ASN A 112 6.34 -12.82 13.26
C ASN A 112 7.78 -12.53 13.70
N SER A 113 8.48 -13.57 14.15
CA SER A 113 9.90 -13.46 14.47
C SER A 113 10.77 -13.63 13.22
N GLU A 114 11.99 -13.09 13.27
CA GLU A 114 13.03 -13.33 12.26
C GLU A 114 13.38 -14.82 12.13
N LEU A 115 13.17 -15.61 13.19
CA LEU A 115 13.37 -17.05 13.17
C LEU A 115 12.27 -17.77 12.39
N ASP A 116 11.02 -17.29 12.47
CA ASP A 116 9.93 -17.80 11.64
C ASP A 116 10.23 -17.56 10.16
N LEU A 117 10.75 -16.37 9.80
CA LEU A 117 11.18 -16.07 8.43
C LEU A 117 12.26 -17.03 7.95
N TYR A 118 13.24 -17.33 8.82
CA TYR A 118 14.32 -18.25 8.49
C TYR A 118 13.81 -19.69 8.30
N ASP A 119 12.90 -20.16 9.15
CA ASP A 119 12.25 -21.47 9.01
C ASP A 119 11.43 -21.57 7.71
N ILE A 120 10.65 -20.53 7.38
CA ILE A 120 9.90 -20.43 6.12
C ILE A 120 10.86 -20.49 4.92
N PHE A 121 11.96 -19.72 4.96
CA PHE A 121 13.00 -19.78 3.93
C PHE A 121 13.57 -21.18 3.78
N LEU A 122 13.96 -21.86 4.86
CA LEU A 122 14.52 -23.21 4.80
C LEU A 122 13.54 -24.24 4.22
N LYS A 123 12.25 -24.13 4.57
CA LYS A 123 11.20 -25.02 4.04
C LYS A 123 10.97 -24.86 2.54
N ALA A 124 11.26 -23.70 1.97
CA ALA A 124 11.13 -23.45 0.54
C ALA A 124 12.30 -24.01 -0.31
N LYS A 125 13.34 -24.58 0.31
CA LYS A 125 14.58 -25.00 -0.37
C LYS A 125 14.36 -25.93 -1.57
N ASP A 126 13.49 -26.93 -1.40
CA ASP A 126 13.22 -27.97 -2.40
C ASP A 126 11.91 -27.69 -3.16
N ASP A 127 11.40 -26.47 -3.08
CA ASP A 127 10.19 -26.09 -3.78
C ASP A 127 10.42 -26.01 -5.30
N PRO A 128 9.56 -26.63 -6.13
CA PRO A 128 9.74 -26.65 -7.58
C PRO A 128 9.69 -25.25 -8.22
N ALA A 129 9.06 -24.26 -7.57
CA ALA A 129 9.02 -22.90 -8.08
C ALA A 129 10.39 -22.19 -8.03
N VAL A 130 11.32 -22.64 -7.18
CA VAL A 130 12.64 -22.00 -7.02
C VAL A 130 13.42 -21.99 -8.33
N GLU A 131 13.45 -23.10 -9.07
CA GLU A 131 14.19 -23.16 -10.34
C GLU A 131 13.57 -22.24 -11.40
N THR A 132 12.24 -22.10 -11.41
CA THR A 132 11.54 -21.17 -12.32
C THR A 132 11.88 -19.73 -11.98
N VAL A 133 11.76 -19.34 -10.71
CA VAL A 133 12.06 -17.97 -10.26
C VAL A 133 13.55 -17.64 -10.46
N GLU A 134 14.46 -18.59 -10.25
CA GLU A 134 15.89 -18.42 -10.51
C GLU A 134 16.16 -18.08 -11.99
N LYS A 135 15.50 -18.78 -12.93
CA LYS A 135 15.61 -18.51 -14.37
C LYS A 135 15.02 -17.15 -14.75
N GLU A 136 13.89 -16.77 -14.15
CA GLU A 136 13.30 -15.45 -14.34
C GLU A 136 14.25 -14.33 -13.86
N MET A 137 14.83 -14.48 -12.66
CA MET A 137 15.81 -13.55 -12.12
C MET A 137 17.04 -13.44 -13.02
N ALA A 138 17.56 -14.56 -13.52
CA ALA A 138 18.70 -14.56 -14.44
C ALA A 138 18.38 -13.83 -15.74
N ALA A 139 17.17 -14.02 -16.29
CA ALA A 139 16.71 -13.35 -17.49
C ALA A 139 16.50 -11.85 -17.28
N GLU A 140 15.94 -11.44 -16.15
CA GLU A 140 15.75 -10.03 -15.77
C GLU A 140 17.09 -9.30 -15.64
N LEU A 141 18.06 -9.91 -14.96
CA LEU A 141 19.38 -9.31 -14.76
C LEU A 141 20.22 -9.31 -16.04
N GLY A 142 20.08 -10.32 -16.90
CA GLY A 142 20.79 -10.43 -18.17
C GLY A 142 22.30 -10.26 -18.01
N ALA A 143 22.89 -9.32 -18.74
CA ALA A 143 24.33 -9.01 -18.66
C ALA A 143 24.76 -8.38 -17.31
N GLY A 144 23.82 -7.89 -16.51
CA GLY A 144 24.05 -7.36 -15.16
C GLY A 144 24.13 -8.42 -14.07
N ASN A 145 23.91 -9.70 -14.40
CA ASN A 145 24.03 -10.79 -13.44
C ASN A 145 25.51 -11.11 -13.14
N THR A 146 26.08 -10.43 -12.14
CA THR A 146 27.48 -10.58 -11.74
C THR A 146 27.71 -11.69 -10.70
N TYR A 147 26.65 -12.18 -10.04
CA TYR A 147 26.69 -13.19 -8.97
C TYR A 147 25.62 -14.29 -9.17
N PRO A 148 25.71 -15.10 -10.25
CA PRO A 148 24.70 -16.09 -10.59
C PRO A 148 24.48 -17.14 -9.48
N GLU A 149 25.50 -17.42 -8.67
CA GLU A 149 25.44 -18.37 -7.56
C GLU A 149 24.51 -17.94 -6.43
N LEU A 150 24.19 -16.64 -6.33
CA LEU A 150 23.27 -16.11 -5.31
C LEU A 150 21.80 -16.26 -5.75
N LEU A 151 21.52 -16.40 -7.05
CA LEU A 151 20.15 -16.37 -7.56
C LEU A 151 19.29 -17.49 -6.99
N LYS A 152 19.84 -18.69 -6.80
CA LYS A 152 19.09 -19.79 -6.20
C LYS A 152 18.59 -19.46 -4.79
N LYS A 153 19.42 -18.80 -3.96
CA LYS A 153 19.02 -18.39 -2.61
C LYS A 153 18.01 -17.24 -2.63
N LEU A 154 18.20 -16.28 -3.52
CA LEU A 154 17.27 -15.16 -3.71
C LEU A 154 15.91 -15.66 -4.19
N ALA A 155 15.90 -16.59 -5.16
CA ALA A 155 14.70 -17.24 -5.67
C ALA A 155 13.99 -18.05 -4.58
N GLN A 156 14.74 -18.81 -3.77
CA GLN A 156 14.20 -19.50 -2.60
C GLN A 156 13.52 -18.54 -1.63
N TYR A 157 14.12 -17.37 -1.39
CA TYR A 157 13.54 -16.35 -0.53
C TYR A 157 12.29 -15.68 -1.10
N GLU A 158 12.27 -15.36 -2.40
CA GLU A 158 11.08 -14.86 -3.09
C GLU A 158 9.93 -15.88 -3.01
N VAL A 159 10.20 -17.15 -3.28
CA VAL A 159 9.21 -18.23 -3.18
C VAL A 159 8.69 -18.37 -1.74
N ALA A 160 9.57 -18.30 -0.75
CA ALA A 160 9.19 -18.38 0.66
C ALA A 160 8.23 -17.25 1.05
N LEU A 161 8.52 -16.00 0.65
CA LEU A 161 7.67 -14.85 0.93
C LEU A 161 6.33 -14.92 0.20
N ILE A 162 6.30 -15.29 -1.08
CA ILE A 162 5.07 -15.40 -1.87
C ILE A 162 4.16 -16.50 -1.33
N LYS A 163 4.71 -17.66 -0.97
CA LYS A 163 3.92 -18.72 -0.35
C LYS A 163 3.36 -18.31 1.01
N PHE A 164 4.20 -17.69 1.84
CA PHE A 164 3.73 -17.17 3.12
C PHE A 164 2.63 -16.13 2.94
N TYR A 165 2.78 -15.21 1.97
CA TYR A 165 1.75 -14.25 1.59
C TYR A 165 0.44 -14.95 1.26
N GLU A 166 0.46 -15.91 0.34
CA GLU A 166 -0.73 -16.63 -0.13
C GLU A 166 -1.42 -17.41 1.00
N ASP A 167 -0.64 -18.10 1.83
CA ASP A 167 -1.15 -18.93 2.92
C ASP A 167 -1.72 -18.11 4.09
N ASN A 168 -1.26 -16.86 4.29
CA ASN A 168 -1.58 -16.05 5.47
C ASN A 168 -2.40 -14.78 5.17
N LEU A 169 -2.75 -14.52 3.91
CA LEU A 169 -3.55 -13.36 3.52
C LEU A 169 -4.93 -13.36 4.20
N GLY A 170 -5.54 -14.53 4.37
CA GLY A 170 -6.80 -14.70 5.09
C GLY A 170 -7.96 -13.94 4.45
N ALA A 171 -8.62 -13.05 5.21
CA ALA A 171 -9.74 -12.25 4.72
C ALA A 171 -9.33 -10.95 4.01
N SER A 172 -8.04 -10.62 3.99
CA SER A 172 -7.50 -9.45 3.29
C SER A 172 -7.37 -9.74 1.78
N GLU A 173 -7.30 -8.70 0.96
CA GLU A 173 -7.09 -8.82 -0.49
C GLU A 173 -5.65 -8.47 -0.90
N PHE A 174 -5.00 -7.62 -0.11
CA PHE A 174 -3.65 -7.13 -0.36
C PHE A 174 -2.76 -7.40 0.85
N GLY A 175 -1.46 -7.56 0.60
CA GLY A 175 -0.49 -7.65 1.68
C GLY A 175 0.82 -6.94 1.36
N VAL A 176 1.51 -6.53 2.41
CA VAL A 176 2.86 -5.94 2.34
C VAL A 176 3.73 -6.48 3.45
N PHE A 177 5.04 -6.31 3.31
CA PHE A 177 6.02 -6.83 4.25
C PHE A 177 6.82 -5.72 4.92
N ALA A 178 7.17 -5.93 6.19
CA ALA A 178 8.14 -5.14 6.93
C ALA A 178 9.14 -6.10 7.58
N ASN A 179 10.29 -6.31 6.92
CA ASN A 179 11.23 -7.37 7.26
C ASN A 179 12.50 -6.79 7.86
N LYS A 180 13.00 -7.43 8.91
CA LYS A 180 14.33 -7.14 9.42
C LYS A 180 15.39 -7.69 8.47
N CYS A 181 16.07 -6.83 7.71
CA CYS A 181 17.18 -7.22 6.84
C CYS A 181 18.58 -7.01 7.44
N TRP A 182 18.68 -6.38 8.61
CA TRP A 182 19.94 -6.19 9.32
C TRP A 182 19.76 -6.43 10.83
N PRO A 183 20.76 -6.96 11.56
CA PRO A 183 22.08 -7.43 11.11
C PRO A 183 22.13 -8.91 10.70
N ALA A 184 21.07 -9.66 10.99
CA ALA A 184 21.10 -11.13 10.95
C ALA A 184 21.12 -11.68 9.51
N PHE A 185 20.56 -10.95 8.55
CA PHE A 185 20.25 -11.49 7.23
C PHE A 185 21.48 -12.00 6.49
N GLU A 186 22.54 -11.20 6.40
CA GLU A 186 23.79 -11.61 5.77
C GLU A 186 24.44 -12.82 6.46
N SER A 187 24.42 -12.85 7.80
CA SER A 187 25.07 -13.92 8.57
C SER A 187 24.35 -15.27 8.46
N TYR A 188 23.01 -15.27 8.39
CA TYR A 188 22.22 -16.50 8.44
C TYR A 188 21.64 -16.92 7.08
N PHE A 189 21.21 -15.98 6.25
CA PHE A 189 20.70 -16.25 4.90
C PHE A 189 21.83 -16.25 3.87
N GLY A 190 22.90 -15.48 4.11
CA GLY A 190 24.08 -15.42 3.23
C GLY A 190 23.88 -14.53 2.00
N PHE A 191 22.96 -13.56 2.06
CA PHE A 191 22.70 -12.54 1.04
C PHE A 191 21.95 -11.35 1.66
N VAL A 192 21.83 -10.24 0.91
CA VAL A 192 20.94 -9.11 1.23
C VAL A 192 19.66 -9.18 0.39
N PRO A 193 18.47 -8.85 0.94
CA PRO A 193 17.19 -9.14 0.29
C PRO A 193 16.74 -8.08 -0.74
N CYS A 194 17.48 -6.99 -0.93
CA CYS A 194 17.01 -5.79 -1.66
C CYS A 194 16.51 -6.08 -3.08
N PHE A 195 17.14 -7.01 -3.80
CA PHE A 195 16.68 -7.39 -5.15
C PHE A 195 15.31 -8.05 -5.13
N VAL A 196 15.07 -8.95 -4.18
CA VAL A 196 13.76 -9.61 -3.99
C VAL A 196 12.72 -8.60 -3.53
N ASN A 197 13.06 -7.70 -2.62
CA ASN A 197 12.16 -6.62 -2.18
C ASN A 197 11.71 -5.76 -3.37
N SER A 198 12.63 -5.36 -4.25
CA SER A 198 12.32 -4.60 -5.48
C SER A 198 11.41 -5.36 -6.45
N ARG A 199 11.64 -6.66 -6.62
CA ARG A 199 10.80 -7.53 -7.47
C ARG A 199 9.39 -7.67 -6.90
N LEU A 200 9.23 -7.82 -5.58
CA LEU A 200 7.92 -7.85 -4.92
C LEU A 200 7.21 -6.49 -5.04
N ALA A 201 7.90 -5.38 -4.81
CA ALA A 201 7.35 -4.05 -4.98
C ALA A 201 6.86 -3.81 -6.43
N SER A 202 7.60 -4.32 -7.43
CA SER A 202 7.19 -4.27 -8.84
C SER A 202 5.93 -5.08 -9.15
N LYS A 203 5.60 -6.06 -8.29
CA LYS A 203 4.36 -6.85 -8.34
C LYS A 203 3.23 -6.24 -7.49
N GLY A 204 3.42 -5.04 -6.95
CA GLY A 204 2.45 -4.37 -6.07
C GLY A 204 2.48 -4.84 -4.62
N ILE A 205 3.55 -5.52 -4.19
CA ILE A 205 3.77 -6.01 -2.82
C ILE A 205 4.99 -5.28 -2.23
N PRO A 206 4.86 -4.03 -1.75
CA PRO A 206 5.95 -3.35 -1.06
C PRO A 206 6.56 -4.17 0.10
N VAL A 207 7.87 -4.03 0.27
CA VAL A 207 8.66 -4.71 1.31
C VAL A 207 9.62 -3.70 1.93
N ALA A 208 9.25 -3.19 3.10
CA ALA A 208 10.09 -2.27 3.84
C ALA A 208 11.14 -3.02 4.68
N CYS A 209 12.29 -2.37 4.83
CA CYS A 209 13.42 -2.85 5.61
C CYS A 209 13.27 -2.54 7.12
N GLU A 210 14.14 -3.10 7.96
CA GLU A 210 14.22 -2.86 9.41
C GLU A 210 12.92 -2.97 10.22
N VAL A 211 11.96 -3.75 9.73
CA VAL A 211 10.63 -3.86 10.34
C VAL A 211 9.89 -2.51 10.34
N ASP A 212 10.14 -1.68 9.33
CA ASP A 212 9.47 -0.40 9.14
C ASP A 212 8.03 -0.59 8.63
N ILE A 213 7.15 -0.93 9.56
CA ILE A 213 5.71 -1.15 9.34
C ILE A 213 5.05 0.09 8.72
N TYR A 214 5.39 1.29 9.18
CA TYR A 214 4.82 2.52 8.63
C TYR A 214 5.47 2.91 7.30
N GLY A 215 6.73 2.55 7.08
CA GLY A 215 7.38 2.60 5.77
C GLY A 215 6.63 1.74 4.74
N ALA A 216 6.38 0.46 5.04
CA ALA A 216 5.65 -0.44 4.16
C ALA A 216 4.22 0.06 3.88
N LEU A 217 3.54 0.57 4.92
CA LEU A 217 2.22 1.20 4.76
C LEU A 217 2.27 2.41 3.82
N SER A 218 3.29 3.26 3.97
CA SER A 218 3.48 4.47 3.15
C SER A 218 3.82 4.13 1.70
N GLU A 219 4.68 3.13 1.47
CA GLU A 219 4.97 2.60 0.14
C GLU A 219 3.69 2.07 -0.52
N TYR A 220 2.86 1.32 0.21
CA TYR A 220 1.58 0.83 -0.30
C TYR A 220 0.62 1.95 -0.66
N ILE A 221 0.47 2.97 0.21
CA ILE A 221 -0.36 4.14 -0.05
C ILE A 221 0.11 4.85 -1.32
N ALA A 222 1.43 5.06 -1.47
CA ALA A 222 2.00 5.71 -2.64
C ALA A 222 1.82 4.86 -3.91
N ALA A 223 2.02 3.54 -3.84
CA ALA A 223 1.78 2.64 -4.95
C ALA A 223 0.30 2.62 -5.37
N ALA A 224 -0.64 2.60 -4.42
CA ALA A 224 -2.07 2.68 -4.71
C ALA A 224 -2.47 4.05 -5.30
N ALA A 225 -1.87 5.15 -4.82
CA ALA A 225 -2.16 6.48 -5.34
C ALA A 225 -1.63 6.68 -6.78
N THR A 226 -0.45 6.13 -7.08
CA THR A 226 0.27 6.40 -8.33
C THR A 226 0.15 5.30 -9.38
N GLU A 227 -0.18 4.07 -8.97
CA GLU A 227 -0.13 2.86 -9.81
C GLU A 227 1.28 2.52 -10.31
N PHE A 228 2.31 3.02 -9.62
CA PHE A 228 3.71 2.70 -9.87
C PHE A 228 4.33 1.96 -8.68
N PRO A 229 5.35 1.10 -8.90
CA PRO A 229 6.15 0.56 -7.82
C PRO A 229 6.83 1.68 -7.02
N VAL A 230 6.80 1.59 -5.69
CA VAL A 230 7.40 2.56 -4.78
C VAL A 230 8.34 1.84 -3.82
N THR A 231 9.44 2.50 -3.49
CA THR A 231 10.34 2.09 -2.41
C THR A 231 10.80 3.31 -1.63
N LEU A 232 10.86 3.17 -0.31
CA LEU A 232 11.49 4.10 0.62
C LEU A 232 12.83 3.51 1.02
N LEU A 233 13.89 4.27 0.79
CA LEU A 233 15.26 3.84 1.02
C LEU A 233 16.00 4.89 1.83
N ASP A 234 16.95 4.43 2.62
CA ASP A 234 17.92 5.31 3.28
C ASP A 234 18.77 6.05 2.25
N LEU A 235 18.98 7.33 2.48
CA LEU A 235 19.99 8.11 1.78
C LEU A 235 21.36 7.76 2.35
N ASN A 236 22.02 6.77 1.75
CA ASN A 236 23.41 6.45 2.06
C ASN A 236 24.35 7.29 1.19
N ASN A 237 25.32 7.95 1.82
CA ASN A 237 26.46 8.64 1.18
C ASN A 237 27.64 7.71 1.00
#